data_AF-A0A7D4PXZ9-F1
#
_entry.id   AF-A0A7D4PXZ9-F1
#
_cell.length_a   1.000
_cell.length_b   1.000
_cell.length_c   1.000
_cell.angle_alpha   90.00
_cell.angle_beta   90.00
_cell.angle_gamma   90.00
#
_symmetry.space_group_name_H-M   'P 1'
#
loop_
_entity.id
_entity.type
_entity.pdbx_description
1 polymer ?
#
loop_
_entity_poly.entity_id
_entity_poly.type
_entity_poly.pdbx_seq_one_letter_code
_entity_poly.pdbx_strand_id
1 'polypeptide(L)'
;MANQNLGDAKRAKDDEFYTQFHDIEKEMNAYLEYDENVFKGKTILLPCDDPEWSNFTKYFAQNFERLGLKKLVSTSYAPKSKPQDLHLQPTLFEIESPQYDEDKSVQNGKIFTLTEDVNGDNRVNVDDLEWTYLDGTGDFRSAEIMALRDEADIVITNPPFSLFREFLAWIVEADKKFTIIGNMNAITYKEVFPLLMNNKVWLGASIHSGDREFQVPPASVTRSNSLRVDEQGNKFIRVPGVRWFTNIEHGRRHEPLPLMSEADNFKFSKHQDVKGIGYRKYDNYNAIEVPHTDAIPSDYAGVMGVPISFLHKYSPEQFEILGITKTWNDDSGLKTRNYSTQTQVSTDGKESQVGKLNDGAAIVVTETPSSTYYKVDGKSLIQVYARVLIRHRKAAK
;
A
#
# COMPACT_ATOMS: atom_id res chain seq x y z
N MET A 1 -12.31 -21.29 10.20
CA MET A 1 -11.42 -21.62 9.07
C MET A 1 -10.63 -20.38 8.69
N ALA A 2 -9.65 -20.00 9.50
CA ALA A 2 -8.89 -18.75 9.37
C ALA A 2 -7.40 -19.05 9.58
N ASN A 3 -6.54 -18.32 8.87
CA ASN A 3 -5.06 -18.27 8.96
C ASN A 3 -4.20 -19.28 8.21
N GLN A 4 -4.73 -20.25 7.45
CA GLN A 4 -3.86 -21.06 6.58
C GLN A 4 -3.39 -20.30 5.33
N ASN A 5 -4.23 -19.45 4.73
CA ASN A 5 -3.89 -18.74 3.48
C ASN A 5 -2.81 -17.65 3.62
N LEU A 6 -2.57 -17.12 4.82
CA LEU A 6 -1.53 -16.10 5.05
C LEU A 6 -0.12 -16.71 5.18
N GLY A 7 -0.02 -17.96 5.64
CA GLY A 7 1.25 -18.68 5.74
C GLY A 7 1.75 -19.19 4.38
N ASP A 8 0.85 -19.38 3.43
CA ASP A 8 1.18 -19.84 2.07
C ASP A 8 1.60 -18.68 1.16
N ALA A 9 1.01 -17.49 1.34
CA ALA A 9 1.51 -16.25 0.71
C ALA A 9 2.94 -15.89 1.15
N LYS A 10 3.37 -16.35 2.33
CA LYS A 10 4.76 -16.22 2.80
C LYS A 10 5.72 -17.23 2.16
N ARG A 11 5.19 -18.28 1.52
CA ARG A 11 5.96 -19.38 0.89
C ARG A 11 6.04 -19.28 -0.62
N ALA A 12 5.10 -18.59 -1.27
CA ALA A 12 5.24 -18.22 -2.68
C ALA A 12 6.23 -17.05 -2.78
N LYS A 13 7.48 -17.36 -3.14
CA LYS A 13 8.55 -16.40 -3.44
C LYS A 13 8.34 -15.74 -4.82
N ASP A 14 7.11 -15.54 -5.25
CA ASP A 14 6.85 -14.94 -6.56
C ASP A 14 6.53 -13.47 -6.34
N ASP A 15 7.58 -12.64 -6.30
CA ASP A 15 7.47 -11.19 -6.08
C ASP A 15 7.30 -10.40 -7.40
N GLU A 16 7.24 -11.08 -8.56
CA GLU A 16 7.05 -10.45 -9.88
C GLU A 16 5.57 -10.35 -10.25
N PHE A 17 5.00 -9.19 -9.99
CA PHE A 17 3.61 -8.86 -10.31
C PHE A 17 3.55 -7.66 -11.25
N TYR A 18 3.08 -7.88 -12.48
CA TYR A 18 2.90 -6.78 -13.43
C TYR A 18 1.57 -6.08 -13.17
N THR A 19 1.67 -4.80 -12.83
CA THR A 19 0.51 -3.92 -12.59
C THR A 19 -0.20 -3.65 -13.90
N GLN A 20 -1.54 -3.62 -13.87
CA GLN A 20 -2.34 -3.33 -15.05
C GLN A 20 -2.19 -1.86 -15.47
N PHE A 21 -2.09 -1.61 -16.79
CA PHE A 21 -2.00 -0.25 -17.34
C PHE A 21 -3.12 0.67 -16.85
N HIS A 22 -4.36 0.19 -16.84
CA HIS A 22 -5.52 1.00 -16.43
C HIS A 22 -5.50 1.39 -14.94
N ASP A 23 -4.90 0.56 -14.06
CA ASP A 23 -4.75 0.90 -12.64
C ASP A 23 -3.71 2.03 -12.47
N ILE A 24 -2.64 2.01 -13.28
CA ILE A 24 -1.61 3.07 -13.30
C ILE A 24 -2.21 4.37 -13.84
N GLU A 25 -2.83 4.31 -15.02
CA GLU A 25 -3.44 5.47 -15.68
C GLU A 25 -4.45 6.17 -14.76
N LYS A 26 -5.32 5.38 -14.11
CA LYS A 26 -6.34 5.93 -13.20
C LYS A 26 -5.73 6.63 -11.99
N GLU A 27 -4.63 6.11 -11.44
CA GLU A 27 -3.93 6.74 -10.32
C GLU A 27 -3.21 8.03 -10.76
N MET A 28 -2.48 7.99 -11.87
CA MET A 28 -1.76 9.17 -12.38
C MET A 28 -2.71 10.30 -12.78
N ASN A 29 -3.85 9.95 -13.38
CA ASN A 29 -4.89 10.93 -13.71
C ASN A 29 -5.46 11.61 -12.46
N ALA A 30 -5.59 10.90 -11.33
CA ALA A 30 -6.06 11.52 -10.09
C ALA A 30 -5.09 12.57 -9.52
N TYR A 31 -3.78 12.43 -9.79
CA TYR A 31 -2.78 13.45 -9.46
C TYR A 31 -2.86 14.64 -10.42
N LEU A 32 -2.98 14.37 -11.72
CA LEU A 32 -3.13 15.40 -12.76
C LEU A 32 -4.42 16.22 -12.61
N GLU A 33 -5.52 15.59 -12.19
CA GLU A 33 -6.78 16.27 -11.87
C GLU A 33 -6.64 17.26 -10.71
N TYR A 34 -5.70 17.02 -9.80
CA TYR A 34 -5.42 17.92 -8.67
C TYR A 34 -4.38 18.98 -9.03
N ASP A 35 -3.30 18.59 -9.69
CA ASP A 35 -2.24 19.46 -10.20
C ASP A 35 -1.81 19.02 -11.60
N GLU A 36 -2.25 19.76 -12.61
CA GLU A 36 -1.94 19.49 -14.02
C GLU A 36 -0.43 19.52 -14.34
N ASN A 37 0.37 20.17 -13.49
CA ASN A 37 1.82 20.32 -13.68
C ASN A 37 2.64 19.37 -12.80
N VAL A 38 2.01 18.44 -12.09
CA VAL A 38 2.68 17.55 -11.12
C VAL A 38 3.89 16.80 -11.71
N PHE A 39 3.84 16.45 -13.00
CA PHE A 39 4.91 15.75 -13.73
C PHE A 39 5.75 16.65 -14.65
N LYS A 40 5.34 17.91 -14.85
CA LYS A 40 5.95 18.78 -15.85
C LYS A 40 7.38 19.16 -15.48
N GLY A 41 8.30 18.95 -16.41
CA GLY A 41 9.73 19.19 -16.28
C GLY A 41 10.42 18.26 -15.28
N LYS A 42 9.75 17.16 -14.86
CA LYS A 42 10.27 16.24 -13.85
C LYS A 42 11.06 15.10 -14.46
N THR A 43 12.04 14.63 -13.69
CA THR A 43 12.71 13.35 -13.92
C THR A 43 12.04 12.26 -13.09
N ILE A 44 11.53 11.23 -13.76
CA ILE A 44 10.84 10.09 -13.12
C ILE A 44 11.75 8.86 -13.13
N LEU A 45 11.91 8.23 -11.97
CA LEU A 45 12.56 6.94 -11.81
C LEU A 45 11.53 5.83 -11.56
N LEU A 46 11.59 4.78 -12.37
CA LEU A 46 10.79 3.56 -12.28
C LEU A 46 11.73 2.37 -11.96
N PRO A 47 12.17 2.22 -10.70
CA PRO A 47 13.08 1.13 -10.36
C PRO A 47 12.30 -0.19 -10.26
N CYS A 48 12.99 -1.31 -10.45
CA CYS A 48 12.39 -2.66 -10.43
C CYS A 48 11.41 -2.94 -11.60
N ASP A 49 11.33 -2.04 -12.58
CA ASP A 49 10.41 -2.10 -13.70
C ASP A 49 11.16 -2.49 -14.97
N ASP A 50 11.08 -3.76 -15.34
CA ASP A 50 11.60 -4.24 -16.63
C ASP A 50 10.75 -3.66 -17.78
N PRO A 51 11.26 -2.73 -18.60
CA PRO A 51 10.47 -2.04 -19.63
C PRO A 51 9.91 -2.92 -20.73
N GLU A 52 10.48 -4.12 -20.91
CA GLU A 52 9.95 -5.10 -21.86
C GLU A 52 8.56 -5.61 -21.41
N TRP A 53 8.22 -5.47 -20.12
CA TRP A 53 7.00 -6.00 -19.53
C TRP A 53 6.23 -5.00 -18.65
N SER A 54 6.88 -3.93 -18.18
CA SER A 54 6.30 -2.99 -17.22
C SER A 54 5.36 -1.99 -17.87
N ASN A 55 4.11 -2.02 -17.42
CA ASN A 55 3.13 -1.01 -17.79
C ASN A 55 3.43 0.38 -17.20
N PHE A 56 4.30 0.51 -16.19
CA PHE A 56 4.74 1.82 -15.72
C PHE A 56 5.61 2.49 -16.79
N THR A 57 6.64 1.80 -17.26
CA THR A 57 7.51 2.33 -18.32
C THR A 57 6.71 2.63 -19.57
N LYS A 58 5.83 1.70 -19.98
CA LYS A 58 4.93 1.91 -21.11
C LYS A 58 4.05 3.15 -20.95
N TYR A 59 3.40 3.34 -19.79
CA TYR A 59 2.54 4.50 -19.54
C TYR A 59 3.33 5.81 -19.66
N PHE A 60 4.46 5.94 -18.96
CA PHE A 60 5.20 7.18 -18.94
C PHE A 60 5.90 7.49 -20.27
N ALA A 61 6.42 6.47 -20.96
CA ALA A 61 7.02 6.65 -22.28
C ALA A 61 5.95 7.05 -23.34
N GLN A 62 4.79 6.38 -23.37
CA GLN A 62 3.70 6.75 -24.29
C GLN A 62 3.12 8.15 -24.03
N ASN A 63 3.27 8.67 -22.82
CA ASN A 63 2.72 9.96 -22.41
C ASN A 63 3.82 11.00 -22.14
N PHE A 64 5.07 10.76 -22.56
CA PHE A 64 6.23 11.57 -22.18
C PHE A 64 6.03 13.06 -22.49
N GLU A 65 5.66 13.37 -23.74
CA GLU A 65 5.40 14.75 -24.18
C GLU A 65 4.14 15.34 -23.53
N ARG A 66 3.07 14.54 -23.44
CA ARG A 66 1.79 14.97 -22.84
C ARG A 66 1.95 15.37 -21.38
N LEU A 67 2.77 14.62 -20.63
CA LEU A 67 3.11 14.91 -19.23
C LEU A 67 4.20 15.99 -19.11
N GLY A 68 4.85 16.34 -20.22
CA GLY A 68 5.94 17.30 -20.27
C GLY A 68 7.15 16.86 -19.46
N LEU A 69 7.49 15.56 -19.46
CA LEU A 69 8.60 15.03 -18.69
C LEU A 69 9.94 15.58 -19.19
N LYS A 70 10.90 15.70 -18.28
CA LYS A 70 12.29 16.03 -18.63
C LYS A 70 13.09 14.78 -18.98
N LYS A 71 12.90 13.71 -18.21
CA LYS A 71 13.64 12.45 -18.34
C LYS A 71 12.85 11.33 -17.68
N LEU A 72 12.84 10.16 -18.30
CA LEU A 72 12.29 8.94 -17.74
C LEU A 72 13.44 7.93 -17.62
N VAL A 73 13.58 7.32 -16.46
CA VAL A 73 14.57 6.27 -16.20
C VAL A 73 13.85 5.06 -15.63
N SER A 74 14.03 3.90 -16.26
CA SER A 74 13.54 2.63 -15.72
C SER A 74 14.70 1.69 -15.49
N THR A 75 14.71 0.99 -14.35
CA THR A 75 15.77 0.02 -14.06
C THR A 75 15.18 -1.33 -13.67
N SER A 76 15.83 -2.41 -14.10
CA SER A 76 15.41 -3.77 -13.79
C SER A 76 16.48 -4.52 -12.99
N TYR A 77 16.02 -5.48 -12.18
CA TYR A 77 16.90 -6.43 -11.52
C TYR A 77 17.51 -7.41 -12.53
N ALA A 78 18.76 -7.78 -12.31
CA ALA A 78 19.40 -8.89 -12.99
C ALA A 78 18.58 -10.19 -12.86
N PRO A 79 18.38 -10.97 -13.94
CA PRO A 79 17.62 -12.22 -13.90
C PRO A 79 18.03 -13.16 -12.77
N LYS A 80 19.34 -13.32 -12.53
CA LYS A 80 19.86 -14.17 -11.45
C LYS A 80 19.56 -13.67 -10.03
N SER A 81 19.27 -12.38 -9.87
CA SER A 81 18.90 -11.79 -8.58
C SER A 81 17.42 -11.97 -8.25
N LYS A 82 16.63 -12.46 -9.21
CA LYS A 82 15.21 -12.75 -9.06
C LYS A 82 15.00 -14.17 -8.48
N PRO A 83 13.83 -14.48 -7.92
CA PRO A 83 13.53 -15.80 -7.37
C PRO A 83 13.79 -16.95 -8.37
N GLN A 84 14.35 -18.04 -7.87
CA GLN A 84 15.06 -19.09 -8.63
C GLN A 84 14.20 -19.94 -9.59
N ASP A 85 12.89 -19.73 -9.64
CA ASP A 85 11.94 -20.48 -10.50
C ASP A 85 11.53 -19.71 -11.77
N LEU A 86 12.10 -18.52 -12.00
CA LEU A 86 11.89 -17.71 -13.18
C LEU A 86 12.93 -18.04 -14.25
N HIS A 87 12.60 -18.95 -15.17
CA HIS A 87 13.34 -19.13 -16.42
C HIS A 87 13.12 -17.94 -17.35
N LEU A 88 13.68 -16.78 -16.99
CA LEU A 88 13.67 -15.58 -17.83
C LEU A 88 14.64 -15.83 -18.98
N GLN A 89 14.09 -16.03 -20.18
CA GLN A 89 14.87 -16.00 -21.40
C GLN A 89 14.98 -14.55 -21.89
N PRO A 90 16.16 -14.13 -22.38
CA PRO A 90 16.30 -12.84 -23.07
C PRO A 90 15.27 -12.73 -24.19
N THR A 91 14.68 -11.55 -24.36
CA THR A 91 13.73 -11.33 -25.46
C THR A 91 14.47 -11.20 -26.79
N LEU A 92 13.75 -11.35 -27.90
CA LEU A 92 14.31 -11.09 -29.23
C LEU A 92 14.84 -9.65 -29.34
N PHE A 93 14.18 -8.70 -28.69
CA PHE A 93 14.64 -7.31 -28.59
C PHE A 93 16.04 -7.21 -27.98
N GLU A 94 16.32 -7.95 -26.92
CA GLU A 94 17.65 -7.99 -26.30
C GLU A 94 18.66 -8.75 -27.17
N ILE A 95 18.32 -9.92 -27.68
CA ILE A 95 19.23 -10.81 -28.44
C ILE A 95 19.68 -10.16 -29.75
N GLU A 96 18.79 -9.42 -30.42
CA GLU A 96 19.08 -8.75 -31.69
C GLU A 96 19.86 -7.43 -31.50
N SER A 97 20.08 -7.01 -30.26
CA SER A 97 20.79 -5.77 -29.96
C SER A 97 22.30 -5.89 -30.20
N PRO A 98 22.96 -4.91 -30.86
CA PRO A 98 24.41 -4.94 -31.10
C PRO A 98 25.28 -5.01 -29.83
N GLN A 99 24.71 -4.60 -28.69
CA GLN A 99 25.35 -4.58 -27.37
C GLN A 99 24.97 -5.78 -26.50
N TYR A 100 24.27 -6.78 -27.05
CA TYR A 100 23.93 -8.01 -26.35
C TYR A 100 25.18 -8.71 -25.82
N ASP A 101 25.12 -9.13 -24.56
CA ASP A 101 26.18 -9.87 -23.89
C ASP A 101 25.51 -10.94 -23.01
N GLU A 102 25.77 -12.21 -23.34
CA GLU A 102 25.12 -13.35 -22.68
C GLU A 102 25.41 -13.40 -21.17
N ASP A 103 26.63 -13.04 -20.75
CA ASP A 103 27.03 -13.05 -19.35
C ASP A 103 26.35 -11.90 -18.59
N LYS A 104 26.34 -10.69 -19.17
CA LYS A 104 25.70 -9.52 -18.56
C LYS A 104 24.18 -9.64 -18.54
N SER A 105 23.59 -10.25 -19.56
CA SER A 105 22.14 -10.51 -19.62
C SER A 105 21.65 -11.28 -18.40
N VAL A 106 22.46 -12.18 -17.86
CA VAL A 106 22.12 -12.97 -16.66
C VAL A 106 22.50 -12.24 -15.35
N GLN A 107 23.63 -11.54 -15.33
CA GLN A 107 24.26 -11.05 -14.10
C GLN A 107 23.92 -9.59 -13.75
N ASN A 108 23.61 -8.78 -14.75
CA ASN A 108 23.48 -7.34 -14.62
C ASN A 108 22.02 -6.91 -14.75
N GLY A 109 21.66 -5.87 -14.02
CA GLY A 109 20.40 -5.17 -14.27
C GLY A 109 20.44 -4.44 -15.62
N LYS A 110 19.30 -3.95 -16.06
CA LYS A 110 19.23 -3.08 -17.24
C LYS A 110 18.76 -1.69 -16.82
N ILE A 111 19.21 -0.67 -17.54
CA ILE A 111 18.72 0.69 -17.44
C ILE A 111 18.17 1.11 -18.79
N PHE A 112 17.02 1.76 -18.77
CA PHE A 112 16.38 2.34 -19.92
C PHE A 112 16.16 3.82 -19.65
N THR A 113 16.51 4.66 -20.61
CA THR A 113 16.40 6.11 -20.51
C THR A 113 15.63 6.65 -21.71
N LEU A 114 14.76 7.62 -21.45
CA LEU A 114 14.07 8.40 -22.48
C LEU A 114 14.23 9.89 -22.13
N THR A 115 14.76 10.65 -23.08
CA THR A 115 15.02 12.09 -22.90
C THR A 115 14.62 12.94 -24.11
N GLU A 116 14.85 12.43 -25.32
CA GLU A 116 14.58 13.13 -26.57
C GLU A 116 14.16 12.15 -27.66
N ASP A 117 13.74 12.68 -28.81
CA ASP A 117 13.39 11.93 -30.00
C ASP A 117 14.68 11.48 -30.69
N VAL A 118 14.91 10.16 -30.72
CA VAL A 118 16.12 9.55 -31.25
C VAL A 118 15.88 9.09 -32.69
N ASN A 119 14.64 8.77 -33.05
CA ASN A 119 14.29 8.22 -34.35
C ASN A 119 13.95 9.29 -35.41
N GLY A 120 13.69 10.53 -34.99
CA GLY A 120 13.45 11.68 -35.85
C GLY A 120 12.02 11.83 -36.37
N ASP A 121 11.04 11.15 -35.75
CA ASP A 121 9.61 11.26 -36.10
C ASP A 121 8.91 12.48 -35.47
N ASN A 122 9.64 13.30 -34.71
CA ASN A 122 9.20 14.44 -33.92
C ASN A 122 8.24 14.07 -32.78
N ARG A 123 8.37 12.85 -32.22
CA ARG A 123 7.58 12.40 -31.06
C ARG A 123 8.42 11.56 -30.10
N VAL A 124 8.70 12.11 -28.91
CA VAL A 124 9.38 11.35 -27.85
C VAL A 124 8.46 10.26 -27.28
N ASN A 125 8.74 8.99 -27.55
CA ASN A 125 7.87 7.88 -27.15
C ASN A 125 8.63 6.58 -26.79
N VAL A 126 7.90 5.45 -26.71
CA VAL A 126 8.46 4.13 -26.38
C VAL A 126 9.56 3.70 -27.37
N ASP A 127 9.43 4.08 -28.63
CA ASP A 127 10.36 3.72 -29.70
C ASP A 127 11.72 4.44 -29.58
N ASP A 128 11.81 5.49 -28.75
CA ASP A 128 13.04 6.24 -28.44
C ASP A 128 13.72 5.77 -27.15
N LEU A 129 13.24 4.70 -26.51
CA LEU A 129 13.86 4.15 -25.31
C LEU A 129 15.24 3.59 -25.63
N GLU A 130 16.27 4.26 -25.14
CA GLU A 130 17.64 3.75 -25.16
C GLU A 130 17.87 2.87 -23.94
N TRP A 131 18.57 1.75 -24.11
CA TRP A 131 18.87 0.86 -23.00
C TRP A 131 20.34 0.45 -22.97
N THR A 132 20.87 0.15 -21.79
CA THR A 132 22.18 -0.49 -21.58
C THR A 132 22.14 -1.44 -20.38
N TYR A 133 23.15 -2.30 -20.25
CA TYR A 133 23.38 -3.00 -18.99
C TYR A 133 23.85 -2.01 -17.92
N LEU A 134 23.37 -2.22 -16.69
CA LEU A 134 23.93 -1.62 -15.48
C LEU A 134 25.27 -2.28 -15.13
N ASP A 135 26.07 -1.66 -14.27
CA ASP A 135 27.30 -2.28 -13.77
C ASP A 135 26.98 -3.33 -12.69
N GLY A 136 25.94 -3.05 -11.89
CA GLY A 136 25.44 -3.91 -10.84
C GLY A 136 24.22 -4.75 -11.21
N THR A 137 23.57 -5.29 -10.19
CA THR A 137 22.40 -6.17 -10.31
C THR A 137 21.06 -5.40 -10.45
N GLY A 138 21.08 -4.07 -10.45
CA GLY A 138 19.85 -3.26 -10.40
C GLY A 138 19.15 -3.22 -9.03
N ASP A 139 19.80 -3.68 -7.96
CA ASP A 139 19.26 -3.52 -6.60
C ASP A 139 19.12 -2.04 -6.24
N PHE A 140 17.93 -1.61 -5.80
CA PHE A 140 17.66 -0.23 -5.42
C PHE A 140 18.59 0.29 -4.32
N ARG A 141 19.18 -0.61 -3.53
CA ARG A 141 20.14 -0.30 -2.47
C ARG A 141 21.57 -0.10 -3.00
N SER A 142 21.84 -0.36 -4.27
CA SER A 142 23.15 -0.18 -4.86
C SER A 142 23.47 1.30 -5.09
N ALA A 143 24.75 1.65 -5.09
CA ALA A 143 25.21 3.02 -5.29
C ALA A 143 24.76 3.60 -6.64
N GLU A 144 24.71 2.79 -7.70
CA GLU A 144 24.28 3.24 -9.03
C GLU A 144 22.79 3.65 -9.01
N ILE A 145 21.91 2.84 -8.40
CA ILE A 145 20.47 3.15 -8.34
C ILE A 145 20.18 4.27 -7.35
N MET A 146 20.94 4.37 -6.26
CA MET A 146 20.86 5.52 -5.35
C MET A 146 21.24 6.82 -6.05
N ALA A 147 22.25 6.83 -6.92
CA ALA A 147 22.61 8.01 -7.71
C ALA A 147 21.46 8.43 -8.65
N LEU A 148 20.79 7.46 -9.30
CA LEU A 148 19.61 7.72 -10.13
C LEU A 148 18.43 8.25 -9.29
N ARG A 149 18.19 7.69 -8.10
CA ARG A 149 17.18 8.20 -7.16
C ARG A 149 17.48 9.64 -6.79
N ASP A 150 18.74 9.94 -6.49
CA ASP A 150 19.16 11.27 -6.05
C ASP A 150 19.01 12.30 -7.19
N GLU A 151 19.20 11.90 -8.45
CA GLU A 151 18.88 12.70 -9.65
C GLU A 151 17.37 12.91 -9.84
N ALA A 152 16.56 11.88 -9.60
CA ALA A 152 15.13 11.90 -9.90
C ALA A 152 14.33 12.85 -8.98
N ASP A 153 13.24 13.40 -9.52
CA ASP A 153 12.28 14.17 -8.74
C ASP A 153 11.20 13.26 -8.11
N ILE A 154 10.80 12.22 -8.86
CA ILE A 154 9.67 11.35 -8.51
C ILE A 154 10.05 9.89 -8.72
N VAL A 155 9.71 9.02 -7.76
CA VAL A 155 9.86 7.56 -7.86
C VAL A 155 8.50 6.89 -7.95
N ILE A 156 8.24 6.10 -9.00
CA ILE A 156 6.94 5.45 -9.20
C ILE A 156 7.15 3.99 -9.58
N THR A 157 6.60 3.04 -8.83
CA THR A 157 6.77 1.60 -9.14
C THR A 157 5.83 0.68 -8.35
N ASN A 158 5.79 -0.59 -8.72
CA ASN A 158 5.35 -1.69 -7.86
C ASN A 158 6.59 -2.39 -7.23
N PRO A 159 7.04 -1.98 -6.03
CA PRO A 159 8.22 -2.60 -5.43
C PRO A 159 7.91 -4.03 -4.98
N PRO A 160 8.93 -4.90 -4.84
CA PRO A 160 8.75 -6.22 -4.26
C PRO A 160 8.06 -6.13 -2.89
N PHE A 161 6.94 -6.84 -2.71
CA PHE A 161 6.14 -6.74 -1.49
C PHE A 161 6.91 -7.18 -0.25
N SER A 162 7.83 -8.13 -0.40
CA SER A 162 8.76 -8.58 0.64
C SER A 162 9.69 -7.46 1.13
N LEU A 163 10.06 -6.51 0.27
CA LEU A 163 10.98 -5.39 0.54
C LEU A 163 10.27 -4.05 0.76
N PHE A 164 8.93 -4.00 0.76
CA PHE A 164 8.15 -2.76 0.84
C PHE A 164 8.61 -1.79 1.93
N ARG A 165 8.92 -2.28 3.14
CA ARG A 165 9.38 -1.42 4.25
C ARG A 165 10.76 -0.80 4.00
N GLU A 166 11.69 -1.60 3.49
CA GLU A 166 13.04 -1.15 3.13
C GLU A 166 12.96 -0.15 1.96
N PHE A 167 12.13 -0.45 0.97
CA PHE A 167 11.93 0.40 -0.19
C PHE A 167 11.29 1.75 0.17
N LEU A 168 10.25 1.75 1.02
CA LEU A 168 9.63 3.00 1.49
C LEU A 168 10.63 3.85 2.28
N ALA A 169 11.42 3.24 3.17
CA ALA A 169 12.48 3.95 3.89
C ALA A 169 13.50 4.56 2.92
N TRP A 170 13.95 3.80 1.93
CA TRP A 170 14.91 4.24 0.91
C TRP A 170 14.44 5.46 0.10
N ILE A 171 13.15 5.58 -0.21
CA ILE A 171 12.61 6.76 -0.90
C ILE A 171 12.45 7.94 0.06
N VAL A 172 11.88 7.69 1.24
CA VAL A 172 11.56 8.74 2.22
C VAL A 172 12.83 9.40 2.76
N GLU A 173 13.91 8.64 2.98
CA GLU A 173 15.22 9.16 3.40
C GLU A 173 15.83 10.12 2.38
N ALA A 174 15.49 9.98 1.11
CA ALA A 174 15.97 10.84 0.02
C ALA A 174 15.02 12.00 -0.33
N ASP A 175 13.96 12.20 0.47
CA ASP A 175 12.96 13.26 0.32
C ASP A 175 12.34 13.35 -1.08
N LYS A 176 12.06 12.20 -1.69
CA LYS A 176 11.49 12.14 -3.04
C LYS A 176 9.96 12.16 -3.02
N LYS A 177 9.38 12.71 -4.08
CA LYS A 177 7.97 12.44 -4.38
C LYS A 177 7.83 11.01 -4.88
N PHE A 178 6.75 10.34 -4.53
CA PHE A 178 6.56 8.96 -4.95
C PHE A 178 5.12 8.50 -4.98
N THR A 179 4.89 7.45 -5.76
CA THR A 179 3.68 6.62 -5.72
C THR A 179 4.09 5.17 -5.91
N ILE A 180 3.80 4.34 -4.91
CA ILE A 180 4.20 2.92 -4.90
C ILE A 180 3.04 2.01 -4.54
N ILE A 181 3.07 0.78 -5.02
CA ILE A 181 2.10 -0.25 -4.63
C ILE A 181 2.55 -0.96 -3.36
N GLY A 182 1.62 -1.26 -2.48
CA GLY A 182 1.84 -2.09 -1.31
C GLY A 182 0.58 -2.81 -0.85
N ASN A 183 0.69 -3.56 0.23
CA ASN A 183 -0.45 -4.22 0.86
C ASN A 183 -1.07 -3.34 1.95
N MET A 184 -2.41 -3.36 2.09
CA MET A 184 -3.17 -2.60 3.09
C MET A 184 -2.71 -2.88 4.52
N ASN A 185 -2.19 -4.08 4.81
CA ASN A 185 -1.64 -4.42 6.12
C ASN A 185 -0.45 -3.53 6.51
N ALA A 186 0.27 -2.98 5.53
CA ALA A 186 1.40 -2.09 5.74
C ALA A 186 1.02 -0.81 6.51
N ILE A 187 -0.25 -0.38 6.45
CA ILE A 187 -0.78 0.73 7.26
C ILE A 187 -0.45 0.55 8.74
N THR A 188 -0.44 -0.68 9.27
CA THR A 188 -0.27 -0.94 10.70
C THR A 188 1.19 -1.18 11.13
N TYR A 189 2.13 -1.10 10.19
CA TYR A 189 3.54 -1.34 10.47
C TYR A 189 4.15 -0.14 11.20
N LYS A 190 5.06 -0.42 12.14
CA LYS A 190 5.72 0.60 12.97
C LYS A 190 6.52 1.61 12.15
N GLU A 191 6.98 1.21 10.96
CA GLU A 191 7.76 2.06 10.05
C GLU A 191 6.87 2.92 9.13
N VAL A 192 5.61 2.52 8.91
CA VAL A 192 4.71 3.14 7.92
C VAL A 192 3.68 4.05 8.59
N PHE A 193 3.04 3.57 9.67
CA PHE A 193 1.99 4.33 10.34
C PHE A 193 2.43 5.71 10.82
N PRO A 194 3.65 5.90 11.39
CA PRO A 194 4.11 7.25 11.75
C PRO A 194 4.18 8.21 10.57
N LEU A 195 4.47 7.73 9.36
CA LEU A 195 4.46 8.57 8.16
C LEU A 195 3.05 8.99 7.77
N LEU A 196 2.08 8.07 7.88
CA LEU A 196 0.65 8.35 7.66
C LEU A 196 0.12 9.37 8.68
N MET A 197 0.40 9.13 9.96
CA MET A 197 -0.02 9.98 11.08
C MET A 197 0.51 11.42 10.95
N ASN A 198 1.76 11.57 10.51
CA ASN A 198 2.42 12.86 10.35
C ASN A 198 2.19 13.50 8.96
N ASN A 199 1.24 12.99 8.16
CA ASN A 199 0.94 13.49 6.81
C ASN A 199 2.16 13.53 5.87
N LYS A 200 3.12 12.62 6.05
CA LYS A 200 4.26 12.46 5.12
C LYS A 200 3.97 11.50 3.98
N VAL A 201 3.01 10.59 4.20
CA VAL A 201 2.54 9.58 3.24
C VAL A 201 1.02 9.46 3.42
N TRP A 202 0.31 9.09 2.36
CA TRP A 202 -1.12 8.78 2.36
C TRP A 202 -1.43 7.65 1.37
N LEU A 203 -2.67 7.18 1.40
CA LEU A 203 -3.13 6.18 0.43
C LEU A 203 -3.55 6.89 -0.85
N GLY A 204 -3.26 6.29 -2.00
CA GLY A 204 -3.64 6.81 -3.30
C GLY A 204 -5.15 6.74 -3.59
N ALA A 205 -5.55 7.35 -4.70
CA ALA A 205 -6.94 7.71 -4.96
C ALA A 205 -7.78 6.57 -5.57
N SER A 206 -7.17 5.70 -6.38
CA SER A 206 -7.89 4.83 -7.33
C SER A 206 -8.20 3.42 -6.83
N ILE A 207 -7.39 2.86 -5.93
CA ILE A 207 -7.52 1.49 -5.40
C ILE A 207 -7.96 1.55 -3.93
N HIS A 208 -9.28 1.42 -3.69
CA HIS A 208 -9.88 1.52 -2.34
C HIS A 208 -10.53 0.23 -1.83
N SER A 209 -10.75 -0.76 -2.71
CA SER A 209 -11.38 -2.03 -2.36
C SER A 209 -11.02 -3.14 -3.34
N GLY A 210 -11.34 -4.37 -2.93
CA GLY A 210 -11.17 -5.57 -3.73
C GLY A 210 -9.73 -6.06 -3.85
N ASP A 211 -9.61 -7.15 -4.56
CA ASP A 211 -8.33 -7.75 -4.95
C ASP A 211 -7.85 -7.08 -6.25
N ARG A 212 -6.56 -7.15 -6.52
CA ARG A 212 -6.00 -6.70 -7.79
C ARG A 212 -5.41 -7.86 -8.55
N GLU A 213 -5.64 -7.84 -9.85
CA GLU A 213 -5.20 -8.89 -10.74
C GLU A 213 -3.87 -8.49 -11.37
N PHE A 214 -2.83 -9.26 -11.10
CA PHE A 214 -1.49 -9.04 -11.63
C PHE A 214 -1.16 -10.13 -12.62
N GLN A 215 -0.59 -9.74 -13.75
CA GLN A 215 0.02 -10.72 -14.64
C GLN A 215 1.29 -11.26 -13.99
N VAL A 216 1.52 -12.56 -14.14
CA VAL A 216 2.72 -13.24 -13.64
C VAL A 216 3.52 -13.82 -14.81
N PRO A 217 4.84 -13.96 -14.69
CA PRO A 217 5.68 -14.51 -15.75
C PRO A 217 5.21 -15.89 -16.21
N PRO A 218 5.33 -16.25 -17.51
CA PRO A 218 4.86 -17.54 -18.02
C PRO A 218 5.45 -18.76 -17.30
N ALA A 219 6.72 -18.65 -16.86
CA ALA A 219 7.48 -19.67 -16.14
C ALA A 219 7.06 -19.82 -14.66
N SER A 220 6.34 -18.86 -14.09
CA SER A 220 5.91 -18.93 -12.68
C SER A 220 4.97 -20.12 -12.45
N VAL A 221 5.35 -20.99 -11.51
CA VAL A 221 4.66 -22.23 -11.15
C VAL A 221 3.81 -22.00 -9.91
N THR A 222 2.95 -20.98 -9.90
CA THR A 222 2.07 -20.81 -8.75
C THR A 222 0.88 -21.75 -8.85
N ARG A 223 0.94 -22.86 -8.11
CA ARG A 223 -0.20 -23.72 -7.72
C ARG A 223 -1.14 -22.94 -6.79
N SER A 224 -1.73 -21.87 -7.31
CA SER A 224 -2.65 -20.99 -6.59
C SER A 224 -4.07 -21.23 -7.08
N ASN A 225 -5.02 -21.41 -6.16
CA ASN A 225 -6.45 -21.50 -6.45
C ASN A 225 -7.06 -20.21 -7.06
N SER A 226 -6.23 -19.18 -7.31
CA SER A 226 -6.63 -17.88 -7.87
C SER A 226 -5.98 -17.57 -9.22
N LEU A 227 -5.37 -18.58 -9.87
CA LEU A 227 -4.77 -18.44 -11.19
C LEU A 227 -5.85 -18.35 -12.29
N ARG A 228 -5.88 -17.25 -13.03
CA ARG A 228 -6.66 -17.09 -14.26
C ARG A 228 -5.71 -17.14 -15.46
N VAL A 229 -6.13 -17.80 -16.53
CA VAL A 229 -5.43 -17.76 -17.82
C VAL A 229 -6.34 -17.07 -18.82
N ASP A 230 -5.81 -16.12 -19.60
CA ASP A 230 -6.57 -15.47 -20.67
C ASP A 230 -6.52 -16.26 -21.98
N GLU A 231 -7.18 -15.75 -23.02
CA GLU A 231 -7.24 -16.40 -24.35
C GLU A 231 -5.87 -16.48 -25.05
N GLN A 232 -4.92 -15.63 -24.64
CA GLN A 232 -3.57 -15.55 -25.19
C GLN A 232 -2.56 -16.42 -24.41
N GLY A 233 -3.02 -17.11 -23.35
CA GLY A 233 -2.18 -17.95 -22.49
C GLY A 233 -1.45 -17.18 -21.39
N ASN A 234 -1.72 -15.88 -21.21
CA ASN A 234 -1.14 -15.11 -20.12
C ASN A 234 -1.77 -15.52 -18.79
N LYS A 235 -0.92 -15.65 -17.77
CA LYS A 235 -1.31 -16.06 -16.42
C LYS A 235 -1.48 -14.84 -15.53
N PHE A 236 -2.53 -14.86 -14.71
CA PHE A 236 -2.85 -13.81 -13.76
C PHE A 236 -3.16 -14.38 -12.38
N ILE A 237 -2.77 -13.66 -11.33
CA ILE A 237 -3.17 -13.97 -9.95
C ILE A 237 -3.91 -12.80 -9.32
N ARG A 238 -4.75 -13.09 -8.32
CA ARG A 238 -5.42 -12.05 -7.53
C ARG A 238 -4.74 -11.88 -6.18
N VAL A 239 -4.30 -10.65 -5.92
CA VAL A 239 -3.67 -10.28 -4.66
C VAL A 239 -4.63 -9.40 -3.84
N PRO A 240 -5.06 -9.85 -2.65
CA PRO A 240 -5.99 -9.11 -1.82
C PRO A 240 -5.32 -7.92 -1.13
N GLY A 241 -6.08 -6.83 -1.00
CA GLY A 241 -5.66 -5.67 -0.19
C GLY A 241 -4.52 -4.85 -0.79
N VAL A 242 -4.27 -4.93 -2.09
CA VAL A 242 -3.33 -4.05 -2.81
C VAL A 242 -3.79 -2.60 -2.71
N ARG A 243 -2.90 -1.66 -2.43
CA ARG A 243 -3.15 -0.22 -2.30
C ARG A 243 -1.99 0.60 -2.84
N TRP A 244 -2.28 1.80 -3.33
CA TRP A 244 -1.28 2.84 -3.58
C TRP A 244 -0.89 3.52 -2.27
N PHE A 245 0.41 3.77 -2.08
CA PHE A 245 0.99 4.62 -1.06
C PHE A 245 1.74 5.75 -1.77
N THR A 246 1.49 6.99 -1.39
CA THR A 246 2.00 8.15 -2.11
C THR A 246 2.22 9.34 -1.17
N ASN A 247 3.02 10.30 -1.60
CA ASN A 247 3.10 11.65 -1.04
C ASN A 247 2.85 12.75 -2.10
N ILE A 248 2.18 12.36 -3.19
CA ILE A 248 1.67 13.22 -4.26
C ILE A 248 0.20 13.51 -3.99
N GLU A 249 -0.18 14.78 -4.04
CA GLU A 249 -1.53 15.22 -3.67
C GLU A 249 -2.57 14.77 -4.70
N HIS A 250 -3.79 14.52 -4.23
CA HIS A 250 -4.93 14.16 -5.06
C HIS A 250 -6.24 14.68 -4.46
N GLY A 251 -7.24 14.96 -5.29
CA GLY A 251 -8.48 15.61 -4.85
C GLY A 251 -9.20 14.89 -3.70
N ARG A 252 -9.29 13.55 -3.75
CA ARG A 252 -9.95 12.75 -2.69
C ARG A 252 -9.38 12.96 -1.28
N ARG A 253 -8.11 13.34 -1.17
CA ARG A 253 -7.46 13.60 0.12
C ARG A 253 -8.03 14.84 0.81
N HIS A 254 -8.62 15.75 0.05
CA HIS A 254 -9.19 17.00 0.58
C HIS A 254 -10.72 17.00 0.55
N GLU A 255 -11.34 15.85 0.29
CA GLU A 255 -12.79 15.70 0.30
C GLU A 255 -13.28 15.38 1.72
N PRO A 256 -13.98 16.31 2.40
CA PRO A 256 -14.53 16.03 3.72
C PRO A 256 -15.65 15.00 3.64
N LEU A 257 -15.67 14.08 4.61
CA LEU A 257 -16.75 13.10 4.72
C LEU A 257 -18.06 13.76 5.13
N PRO A 258 -19.17 13.49 4.42
CA PRO A 258 -20.51 13.87 4.87
C PRO A 258 -20.93 12.94 6.02
N LEU A 259 -21.00 13.48 7.23
CA LEU A 259 -21.22 12.72 8.45
C LEU A 259 -22.48 13.18 9.20
N MET A 260 -23.21 12.20 9.74
CA MET A 260 -24.35 12.41 10.62
C MET A 260 -23.91 12.75 12.05
N SER A 261 -24.79 13.41 12.80
CA SER A 261 -24.61 13.56 14.26
C SER A 261 -24.62 12.21 14.98
N GLU A 262 -24.11 12.14 16.20
CA GLU A 262 -24.20 10.94 17.05
C GLU A 262 -25.66 10.48 17.22
N ALA A 263 -26.57 11.43 17.45
CA ALA A 263 -27.99 11.16 17.60
C ALA A 263 -28.64 10.63 16.31
N ASP A 264 -28.22 11.13 15.15
CA ASP A 264 -28.73 10.66 13.86
C ASP A 264 -28.15 9.31 13.48
N ASN A 265 -26.87 9.05 13.76
CA ASN A 265 -26.28 7.72 13.59
C ASN A 265 -27.03 6.67 14.43
N PHE A 266 -27.37 7.00 15.68
CA PHE A 266 -28.19 6.12 16.51
C PHE A 266 -29.55 5.80 15.88
N LYS A 267 -30.21 6.77 15.22
CA LYS A 267 -31.55 6.60 14.64
C LYS A 267 -31.55 5.98 13.24
N PHE A 268 -30.61 6.40 12.39
CA PHE A 268 -30.68 6.26 10.94
C PHE A 268 -29.50 5.50 10.33
N SER A 269 -28.49 5.11 11.11
CA SER A 269 -27.38 4.29 10.59
C SER A 269 -27.92 3.03 9.89
N LYS A 270 -27.33 2.68 8.76
CA LYS A 270 -27.62 1.42 8.05
C LYS A 270 -27.00 0.20 8.75
N HIS A 271 -26.07 0.43 9.67
CA HIS A 271 -25.33 -0.62 10.37
C HIS A 271 -26.01 -0.98 11.68
N GLN A 272 -26.43 -2.23 11.83
CA GLN A 272 -27.23 -2.70 12.97
C GLN A 272 -26.46 -2.69 14.31
N ASP A 273 -25.13 -2.73 14.26
CA ASP A 273 -24.25 -2.60 15.41
C ASP A 273 -24.11 -1.16 15.93
N VAL A 274 -24.61 -0.17 15.18
CA VAL A 274 -24.68 1.25 15.59
C VAL A 274 -26.13 1.72 15.77
N LYS A 275 -27.03 1.33 14.87
CA LYS A 275 -28.44 1.74 14.89
C LYS A 275 -29.15 1.21 16.15
N GLY A 276 -29.70 2.11 16.96
CA GLY A 276 -30.39 1.78 18.21
C GLY A 276 -29.47 1.36 19.36
N ILE A 277 -28.15 1.29 19.13
CA ILE A 277 -27.14 0.84 20.10
C ILE A 277 -26.19 1.98 20.47
N GLY A 278 -25.78 2.79 19.49
CA GLY A 278 -24.77 3.84 19.66
C GLY A 278 -23.35 3.29 19.64
N TYR A 279 -22.43 3.98 20.31
CA TYR A 279 -21.00 3.68 20.28
C TYR A 279 -20.51 3.11 21.61
N ARG A 280 -19.72 2.04 21.56
CA ARG A 280 -19.08 1.46 22.74
C ARG A 280 -17.81 2.22 23.09
N LYS A 281 -17.43 2.23 24.36
CA LYS A 281 -16.13 2.76 24.82
C LYS A 281 -15.13 1.62 24.98
N TYR A 282 -13.86 1.90 24.70
CA TYR A 282 -12.80 0.98 25.07
C TYR A 282 -12.57 1.00 26.58
N ASP A 283 -12.14 -0.13 27.13
CA ASP A 283 -11.75 -0.24 28.54
C ASP A 283 -10.28 0.17 28.74
N ASN A 284 -9.44 0.04 27.71
CA ASN A 284 -8.01 0.38 27.74
C ASN A 284 -7.58 1.60 26.92
N TYR A 285 -8.53 2.37 26.39
CA TYR A 285 -8.29 3.66 25.73
C TYR A 285 -9.41 4.64 26.10
N ASN A 286 -9.09 5.93 26.22
CA ASN A 286 -10.12 6.97 26.38
C ASN A 286 -10.71 7.37 25.01
N ALA A 287 -11.37 6.43 24.35
CA ALA A 287 -11.96 6.61 23.02
C ALA A 287 -13.21 5.72 22.84
N ILE A 288 -14.05 6.09 21.87
CA ILE A 288 -15.15 5.24 21.40
C ILE A 288 -14.72 4.34 20.23
N GLU A 289 -15.34 3.17 20.13
CA GLU A 289 -15.28 2.30 18.95
C GLU A 289 -16.28 2.80 17.91
N VAL A 290 -15.76 3.16 16.74
CA VAL A 290 -16.55 3.50 15.57
C VAL A 290 -16.27 2.42 14.51
N PRO A 291 -17.14 1.40 14.37
CA PRO A 291 -16.83 0.23 13.54
C PRO A 291 -16.88 0.52 12.04
N HIS A 292 -17.54 1.60 11.62
CA HIS A 292 -17.76 1.95 10.21
C HIS A 292 -17.40 3.42 9.94
N THR A 293 -16.63 3.67 8.89
CA THR A 293 -16.18 5.02 8.50
C THR A 293 -17.34 5.99 8.24
N ASP A 294 -18.43 5.53 7.65
CA ASP A 294 -19.61 6.36 7.36
C ASP A 294 -20.51 6.57 8.59
N ALA A 295 -20.20 5.91 9.71
CA ALA A 295 -20.86 6.11 11.00
C ALA A 295 -20.00 6.92 11.97
N ILE A 296 -18.98 7.65 11.50
CA ILE A 296 -18.25 8.59 12.37
C ILE A 296 -19.21 9.73 12.76
N PRO A 297 -19.45 9.99 14.06
CA PRO A 297 -20.31 11.09 14.50
C PRO A 297 -19.63 12.44 14.24
N SER A 298 -20.33 13.37 13.58
CA SER A 298 -19.80 14.69 13.21
C SER A 298 -19.61 15.66 14.38
N ASP A 299 -20.29 15.41 15.50
CA ASP A 299 -20.39 16.27 16.67
C ASP A 299 -19.67 15.71 17.92
N TYR A 300 -18.99 14.57 17.79
CA TYR A 300 -18.25 13.97 18.90
C TYR A 300 -16.87 14.61 19.09
N ALA A 301 -16.67 15.29 20.23
CA ALA A 301 -15.43 16.02 20.53
C ALA A 301 -14.26 15.15 21.03
N GLY A 302 -14.54 13.90 21.43
CA GLY A 302 -13.55 12.99 22.00
C GLY A 302 -12.71 12.26 20.95
N VAL A 303 -11.91 11.29 21.41
CA VAL A 303 -11.13 10.42 20.52
C VAL A 303 -12.00 9.27 20.02
N MET A 304 -11.86 8.93 18.74
CA MET A 304 -12.60 7.87 18.09
C MET A 304 -11.61 6.88 17.50
N GLY A 305 -11.79 5.58 17.76
CA GLY A 305 -11.07 4.54 17.05
C GLY A 305 -11.87 4.09 15.83
N VAL A 306 -11.31 4.29 14.65
CA VAL A 306 -11.91 3.94 13.35
C VAL A 306 -11.13 2.83 12.65
N PRO A 307 -11.72 2.09 11.69
CA PRO A 307 -11.01 1.03 10.97
C PRO A 307 -9.83 1.58 10.17
N ILE A 308 -8.77 0.79 9.95
CA ILE A 308 -7.62 1.23 9.13
C ILE A 308 -8.00 1.62 7.69
N SER A 309 -9.09 1.06 7.16
CA SER A 309 -9.63 1.39 5.84
C SER A 309 -10.18 2.81 5.75
N PHE A 310 -10.43 3.48 6.89
CA PHE A 310 -10.77 4.89 6.98
C PHE A 310 -9.77 5.77 6.22
N LEU A 311 -8.49 5.40 6.18
CA LEU A 311 -7.43 6.21 5.55
C LEU A 311 -7.64 6.46 4.06
N HIS A 312 -8.50 5.70 3.36
CA HIS A 312 -8.91 6.01 1.99
C HIS A 312 -9.77 7.25 1.86
N LYS A 313 -10.42 7.64 2.95
CA LYS A 313 -11.36 8.75 3.07
C LYS A 313 -10.87 9.79 4.08
N TYR A 314 -9.62 9.65 4.51
CA TYR A 314 -9.03 10.56 5.48
C TYR A 314 -8.70 11.88 4.78
N SER A 315 -9.33 12.95 5.28
CA SER A 315 -8.95 14.33 4.98
C SER A 315 -8.21 14.93 6.17
N PRO A 316 -6.99 15.47 5.96
CA PRO A 316 -6.23 16.14 7.01
C PRO A 316 -6.88 17.46 7.47
N GLU A 317 -7.78 18.05 6.68
CA GLU A 317 -8.57 19.22 7.05
C GLU A 317 -9.70 18.86 8.02
N GLN A 318 -10.31 17.68 7.87
CA GLN A 318 -11.42 17.24 8.71
C GLN A 318 -10.94 16.56 10.00
N PHE A 319 -9.85 15.79 9.94
CA PHE A 319 -9.41 14.94 11.04
C PHE A 319 -7.94 15.12 11.40
N GLU A 320 -7.65 14.90 12.68
CA GLU A 320 -6.31 14.70 13.21
C GLU A 320 -6.14 13.22 13.57
N ILE A 321 -5.05 12.60 13.11
CA ILE A 321 -4.65 11.24 13.51
C ILE A 321 -3.76 11.36 14.75
N LEU A 322 -4.17 10.69 15.83
CA LEU A 322 -3.47 10.72 17.12
C LEU A 322 -2.57 9.50 17.32
N GLY A 323 -2.95 8.34 16.80
CA GLY A 323 -2.22 7.10 17.01
C GLY A 323 -2.95 5.87 16.48
N ILE A 324 -2.48 4.69 16.85
CA ILE A 324 -3.09 3.41 16.46
C ILE A 324 -3.10 2.45 17.65
N THR A 325 -4.14 1.62 17.75
CA THR A 325 -4.26 0.63 18.83
C THR A 325 -3.37 -0.59 18.55
N LYS A 326 -2.05 -0.41 18.62
CA LYS A 326 -1.02 -1.45 18.49
C LYS A 326 -0.01 -1.31 19.61
N THR A 327 0.48 -2.43 20.13
CA THR A 327 1.44 -2.47 21.25
C THR A 327 2.68 -1.61 21.02
N TRP A 328 3.20 -1.58 19.79
CA TRP A 328 4.40 -0.79 19.47
C TRP A 328 4.16 0.72 19.56
N ASN A 329 2.90 1.17 19.63
CA ASN A 329 2.50 2.56 19.79
C ASN A 329 2.08 2.91 21.23
N ASP A 330 2.24 1.99 22.20
CA ASP A 330 1.84 2.21 23.60
C ASP A 330 2.58 3.41 24.24
N ASP A 331 3.81 3.68 23.81
CA ASP A 331 4.62 4.83 24.26
C ASP A 331 4.03 6.19 23.84
N SER A 332 2.97 6.22 23.00
CA SER A 332 2.21 7.42 22.68
C SER A 332 1.42 7.97 23.89
N GLY A 333 1.22 7.17 24.94
CA GLY A 333 0.43 7.53 26.11
C GLY A 333 -1.09 7.49 25.88
N LEU A 334 -1.56 7.02 24.72
CA LEU A 334 -2.99 6.91 24.42
C LEU A 334 -3.67 5.73 25.11
N LYS A 335 -2.91 4.67 25.40
CA LYS A 335 -3.39 3.47 26.10
C LYS A 335 -3.43 3.76 27.60
N THR A 336 -4.60 3.58 28.20
CA THR A 336 -4.85 3.99 29.59
C THR A 336 -4.57 2.88 30.61
N ARG A 337 -4.56 1.61 30.17
CA ARG A 337 -4.26 0.47 31.04
C ARG A 337 -3.74 -0.73 30.26
N ASN A 338 -2.99 -1.58 30.97
CA ASN A 338 -2.65 -2.94 30.57
C ASN A 338 -3.42 -3.94 31.43
N TYR A 339 -3.61 -5.13 30.88
CA TYR A 339 -4.23 -6.27 31.56
C TYR A 339 -3.14 -7.23 32.05
N SER A 340 -3.37 -7.81 33.23
CA SER A 340 -2.68 -9.02 33.71
C SER A 340 -2.99 -10.21 32.79
N THR A 341 -2.37 -11.37 33.02
CA THR A 341 -2.62 -12.58 32.23
C THR A 341 -4.13 -12.86 32.11
N GLN A 342 -4.59 -13.06 30.87
CA GLN A 342 -6.00 -13.26 30.55
C GLN A 342 -6.28 -14.72 30.21
N THR A 343 -7.48 -15.19 30.55
CA THR A 343 -8.01 -16.44 30.01
C THR A 343 -8.69 -16.14 28.66
N GLN A 344 -8.03 -16.49 27.56
CA GLN A 344 -8.62 -16.49 26.22
C GLN A 344 -9.54 -17.70 26.06
N VAL A 345 -10.78 -17.46 25.63
CA VAL A 345 -11.74 -18.49 25.24
C VAL A 345 -11.93 -18.42 23.72
N SER A 346 -11.49 -19.44 22.99
CA SER A 346 -11.66 -19.52 21.54
C SER A 346 -13.10 -19.85 21.14
N THR A 347 -13.39 -19.79 19.84
CA THR A 347 -14.74 -20.06 19.29
C THR A 347 -15.22 -21.50 19.53
N ASP A 348 -14.30 -22.45 19.72
CA ASP A 348 -14.60 -23.84 20.09
C ASP A 348 -14.67 -24.05 21.61
N GLY A 349 -14.59 -22.97 22.40
CA GLY A 349 -14.70 -23.00 23.86
C GLY A 349 -13.42 -23.38 24.59
N LYS A 350 -12.30 -23.58 23.90
CA LYS A 350 -11.02 -23.90 24.58
C LYS A 350 -10.48 -22.68 25.30
N GLU A 351 -10.00 -22.91 26.51
CA GLU A 351 -9.41 -21.88 27.35
C GLU A 351 -7.87 -21.94 27.30
N SER A 352 -7.21 -20.79 27.26
CA SER A 352 -5.75 -20.68 27.32
C SER A 352 -5.31 -19.39 28.01
N GLN A 353 -4.15 -19.40 28.66
CA GLN A 353 -3.58 -18.23 29.32
C GLN A 353 -2.73 -17.42 28.32
N VAL A 354 -3.02 -16.13 28.16
CA VAL A 354 -2.37 -15.27 27.16
C VAL A 354 -2.19 -13.83 27.67
N GLY A 355 -1.35 -13.07 26.96
CA GLY A 355 -1.24 -11.60 27.08
C GLY A 355 -1.85 -10.82 25.92
N LYS A 356 -2.50 -11.51 24.98
CA LYS A 356 -2.90 -10.98 23.66
C LYS A 356 -3.87 -9.81 23.73
N LEU A 357 -4.68 -9.69 24.79
CA LEU A 357 -5.64 -8.58 24.92
C LEU A 357 -4.93 -7.21 24.90
N ASN A 358 -3.66 -7.16 25.35
CA ASN A 358 -2.83 -5.96 25.34
C ASN A 358 -2.37 -5.54 23.92
N ASP A 359 -2.54 -6.38 22.90
CA ASP A 359 -2.08 -6.07 21.54
C ASP A 359 -2.98 -5.09 20.75
N GLY A 360 -4.09 -4.66 21.36
CA GLY A 360 -5.08 -3.81 20.73
C GLY A 360 -6.10 -3.24 21.72
N ALA A 361 -7.12 -2.58 21.18
CA ALA A 361 -8.19 -2.02 21.99
C ALA A 361 -9.19 -3.09 22.43
N ALA A 362 -9.64 -2.98 23.67
CA ALA A 362 -10.50 -3.93 24.35
C ALA A 362 -11.84 -3.31 24.69
N ILE A 363 -12.92 -4.06 24.46
CA ILE A 363 -14.30 -3.63 24.76
C ILE A 363 -14.90 -4.65 25.72
N VAL A 364 -15.51 -4.17 26.81
CA VAL A 364 -16.26 -5.02 27.75
C VAL A 364 -17.54 -5.51 27.08
N VAL A 365 -17.84 -6.78 27.21
CA VAL A 365 -19.08 -7.41 26.74
C VAL A 365 -19.85 -7.99 27.91
N THR A 366 -21.17 -7.81 27.89
CA THR A 366 -22.10 -8.30 28.93
C THR A 366 -22.58 -9.71 28.64
N GLU A 367 -22.67 -10.07 27.36
CA GLU A 367 -23.06 -11.39 26.89
C GLU A 367 -21.86 -12.16 26.35
N THR A 368 -21.92 -13.48 26.44
CA THR A 368 -20.88 -14.35 25.87
C THR A 368 -20.88 -14.21 24.35
N PRO A 369 -19.81 -13.66 23.75
CA PRO A 369 -19.76 -13.48 22.31
C PRO A 369 -19.53 -14.82 21.60
N SER A 370 -19.97 -14.91 20.34
CA SER A 370 -19.72 -16.06 19.48
C SER A 370 -18.28 -16.11 18.95
N SER A 371 -17.55 -15.00 19.07
CA SER A 371 -16.15 -14.87 18.69
C SER A 371 -15.23 -15.18 19.88
N THR A 372 -13.92 -15.22 19.61
CA THR A 372 -12.91 -15.33 20.66
C THR A 372 -13.00 -14.13 21.62
N TYR A 373 -13.01 -14.41 22.92
CA TYR A 373 -13.05 -13.39 23.97
C TYR A 373 -12.08 -13.71 25.10
N TYR A 374 -11.94 -12.77 26.03
CA TYR A 374 -10.94 -12.81 27.09
C TYR A 374 -11.62 -12.55 28.42
N LYS A 375 -11.29 -13.34 29.44
CA LYS A 375 -11.72 -13.13 30.83
C LYS A 375 -10.53 -12.58 31.62
N VAL A 376 -10.70 -11.41 32.23
CA VAL A 376 -9.69 -10.78 33.11
C VAL A 376 -10.40 -9.80 34.05
N ASP A 377 -9.94 -9.71 35.31
CA ASP A 377 -10.51 -8.84 36.35
C ASP A 377 -12.04 -9.02 36.55
N GLY A 378 -12.55 -10.25 36.40
CA GLY A 378 -13.99 -10.54 36.50
C GLY A 378 -14.85 -9.99 35.35
N LYS A 379 -14.22 -9.44 34.30
CA LYS A 379 -14.89 -8.95 33.10
C LYS A 379 -14.66 -9.89 31.91
N SER A 380 -15.63 -9.93 31.00
CA SER A 380 -15.47 -10.50 29.67
C SER A 380 -15.19 -9.38 28.68
N LEU A 381 -14.12 -9.50 27.89
CA LEU A 381 -13.72 -8.51 26.89
C LEU A 381 -13.49 -9.14 25.53
N ILE A 382 -13.73 -8.37 24.48
CA ILE A 382 -13.27 -8.65 23.12
C ILE A 382 -12.16 -7.70 22.74
N GLN A 383 -11.21 -8.18 21.96
CA GLN A 383 -10.22 -7.33 21.29
C GLN A 383 -10.73 -6.99 19.89
N VAL A 384 -10.75 -5.70 19.54
CA VAL A 384 -11.03 -5.28 18.17
C VAL A 384 -9.76 -5.33 17.33
N TYR A 385 -9.92 -5.52 16.01
CA TYR A 385 -8.80 -5.32 15.09
C TYR A 385 -8.27 -3.89 15.20
N ALA A 386 -7.00 -3.66 14.86
CA ALA A 386 -6.34 -2.37 15.01
C ALA A 386 -7.20 -1.20 14.50
N ARG A 387 -7.29 -0.15 15.34
CA ARG A 387 -8.05 1.07 15.10
C ARG A 387 -7.11 2.25 15.01
N VAL A 388 -7.34 3.11 14.02
CA VAL A 388 -6.72 4.42 13.93
C VAL A 388 -7.46 5.33 14.90
N LEU A 389 -6.74 5.95 15.83
CA LEU A 389 -7.30 6.88 16.80
C LEU A 389 -7.29 8.27 16.17
N ILE A 390 -8.48 8.84 15.98
CA ILE A 390 -8.69 10.14 15.34
C ILE A 390 -9.49 11.09 16.22
N ARG A 391 -9.43 12.38 15.89
CA ARG A 391 -10.29 13.42 16.42
C ARG A 391 -10.69 14.37 15.29
N HIS A 392 -11.89 14.95 15.35
CA HIS A 392 -12.25 16.05 14.46
C HIS A 392 -11.31 17.24 14.69
N ARG A 393 -10.82 17.85 13.62
CA ARG A 393 -10.30 19.21 13.72
C ARG A 393 -11.48 20.12 13.99
N LYS A 394 -11.35 21.02 14.97
CA LYS A 394 -12.33 22.10 15.11
C LYS A 394 -12.28 22.90 13.80
N ALA A 395 -13.42 23.08 13.13
CA ALA A 395 -13.51 24.01 12.02
C ALA A 395 -12.88 25.33 12.49
N ALA A 396 -11.87 25.81 11.76
CA ALA A 396 -11.37 27.16 12.00
C ALA A 396 -12.58 28.09 11.87
N LYS A 397 -12.97 28.70 12.99
CA LYS A 397 -14.05 29.69 13.01
C LYS A 397 -13.63 30.92 12.23
#